data_AF-A0A409W310-F1
#
_entry.id   AF-A0A409W310-F1
#
_cell.length_a   1.000
_cell.length_b   1.000
_cell.length_c   1.000
_cell.angle_alpha   90.00
_cell.angle_beta   90.00
_cell.angle_gamma   90.00
#
_symmetry.space_group_name_H-M   'P 1'
#
loop_
_entity.id
_entity.type
_entity.pdbx_description
1 polymer ?
#
loop_
_entity_poly.entity_id
_entity_poly.type
_entity_poly.pdbx_seq_one_letter_code
_entity_poly.pdbx_strand_id
1 'polypeptide(L)'
;MTVRFGNHRLAFYIFVLLSSGVVLGLAANFANEFLPGHNNKDFTIFALIIPSLTIFTFLLTLQWATPQIEAIALFILGVLWLAMGAWSTDVIGPQQCDVLGGHTIPAKGNNTANAQAFCYEMKVIQAFSWALFCVFVIALVVLIQLVSLAQQFGRYLIWTEPIRELPWFGEMPGYYNTSSRVPNSANMYYPPPSAGGYGYPYQGGMPMPQPGNSIIIQPNPNGGPPTITQVPLSSIPA
;
A
#
# COMPACT_ATOMS: atom_id res chain seq x y z
N MET A 1 -11.37 -5.67 4.33
CA MET A 1 -11.03 -4.30 3.87
C MET A 1 -12.00 -3.29 4.44
N THR A 2 -11.51 -2.21 5.04
CA THR A 2 -12.36 -1.04 5.28
C THR A 2 -12.61 -0.33 3.96
N VAL A 3 -13.82 0.19 3.74
CA VAL A 3 -14.18 0.94 2.52
C VAL A 3 -13.24 2.14 2.33
N ARG A 4 -12.80 2.77 3.42
CA ARG A 4 -11.88 3.92 3.39
C ARG A 4 -10.48 3.53 2.90
N PHE A 5 -9.90 2.45 3.41
CA PHE A 5 -8.58 1.98 2.97
C PHE A 5 -8.62 1.57 1.49
N GLY A 6 -9.66 0.83 1.08
CA GLY A 6 -9.87 0.45 -0.31
C GLY A 6 -9.94 1.66 -1.24
N ASN A 7 -10.69 2.70 -0.86
CA ASN A 7 -10.83 3.92 -1.65
C ASN A 7 -9.52 4.69 -1.76
N HIS A 8 -8.76 4.86 -0.67
CA HIS A 8 -7.46 5.55 -0.73
C HIS A 8 -6.44 4.80 -1.59
N ARG A 9 -6.39 3.48 -1.47
CA ARG A 9 -5.50 2.62 -2.26
C ARG A 9 -5.88 2.64 -3.74
N LEU A 10 -7.18 2.61 -4.05
CA LEU A 10 -7.68 2.72 -5.42
C LEU A 10 -7.38 4.10 -6.03
N ALA A 11 -7.57 5.19 -5.28
CA ALA A 11 -7.23 6.53 -5.73
C ALA A 11 -5.73 6.66 -6.04
N PHE A 12 -4.86 6.11 -5.19
CA PHE A 12 -3.42 6.03 -5.43
C PHE A 12 -3.10 5.28 -6.73
N TYR A 13 -3.70 4.10 -6.93
CA TYR A 13 -3.48 3.33 -8.16
C TYR A 13 -3.96 4.03 -9.42
N ILE A 14 -5.13 4.67 -9.38
CA ILE A 14 -5.63 5.46 -10.52
C ILE A 14 -4.67 6.61 -10.84
N PHE A 15 -4.23 7.35 -9.82
CA PHE A 15 -3.30 8.46 -10.01
C PHE A 15 -1.99 8.01 -10.66
N VAL A 16 -1.41 6.90 -10.18
CA VAL A 16 -0.16 6.35 -10.71
C VAL A 16 -0.34 5.85 -12.14
N LEU A 17 -1.44 5.16 -12.46
CA LEU A 17 -1.72 4.66 -13.80
C LEU A 17 -1.94 5.79 -14.82
N LEU A 18 -2.69 6.83 -14.45
CA LEU A 18 -2.90 7.99 -15.31
C LEU A 18 -1.59 8.73 -15.57
N SER A 19 -0.82 9.00 -14.51
CA SER A 19 0.46 9.71 -14.62
C SER A 19 1.49 8.90 -15.44
N SER A 20 1.55 7.58 -15.22
CA SER A 20 2.42 6.70 -16.02
C SER A 20 1.96 6.62 -17.48
N GLY A 21 0.64 6.64 -17.72
CA GLY A 21 0.05 6.65 -19.07
C GLY A 21 0.40 7.91 -19.86
N VAL A 22 0.42 9.08 -19.21
CA VAL A 22 0.87 10.34 -19.84
C VAL A 22 2.33 10.22 -20.28
N VAL A 23 3.21 9.76 -19.40
CA VAL A 23 4.64 9.58 -19.71
C VAL A 23 4.84 8.54 -20.81
N LEU A 24 4.10 7.43 -20.78
CA LEU A 24 4.15 6.41 -21.83
C LEU A 24 3.69 6.97 -23.18
N GLY A 25 2.65 7.80 -23.21
CA GLY A 25 2.17 8.46 -24.44
C GLY A 25 3.22 9.38 -25.06
N LEU A 26 3.89 10.20 -24.23
CA LEU A 26 4.99 11.05 -24.67
C LEU A 26 6.19 10.21 -25.15
N ALA A 27 6.55 9.16 -24.41
CA ALA A 27 7.63 8.26 -24.80
C ALA A 27 7.33 7.51 -26.12
N ALA A 28 6.07 7.15 -26.37
CA ALA A 28 5.64 6.54 -27.63
C ALA A 28 5.70 7.54 -28.79
N ASN A 29 5.38 8.80 -28.57
CA ASN A 29 5.57 9.87 -29.55
C ASN A 29 7.06 10.00 -29.93
N PHE A 30 7.94 10.05 -28.92
CA PHE A 30 9.39 10.06 -29.14
C PHE A 30 9.89 8.81 -29.86
N ALA A 31 9.33 7.64 -29.55
CA ALA A 31 9.70 6.40 -30.22
C ALA A 31 9.34 6.41 -31.71
N ASN A 32 8.20 6.99 -32.07
CA ASN A 32 7.80 7.15 -33.47
C ASN A 32 8.73 8.10 -34.23
N GLU A 33 9.20 9.16 -33.56
CA GLU A 33 9.99 10.23 -34.18
C GLU A 33 11.50 9.93 -34.22
N PHE A 34 12.08 9.26 -33.22
CA PHE A 34 13.54 9.12 -33.06
C PHE A 34 14.10 7.71 -33.32
N LEU A 35 13.28 6.66 -33.31
CA LEU A 35 13.74 5.29 -33.60
C LEU A 35 13.70 4.99 -35.11
N PRO A 36 14.73 4.32 -35.69
CA PRO A 36 15.81 3.60 -35.01
C PRO A 36 17.18 4.33 -34.94
N GLY A 37 17.33 5.53 -35.50
CA GLY A 37 18.65 6.02 -35.94
C GLY A 37 19.37 7.11 -35.14
N HIS A 38 18.73 7.76 -34.15
CA HIS A 38 19.28 9.01 -33.57
C HIS A 38 19.79 8.91 -32.12
N ASN A 39 20.67 9.84 -31.74
CA ASN A 39 21.41 9.90 -30.46
C ASN A 39 20.53 9.83 -29.19
N ASN A 40 19.24 10.14 -29.28
CA ASN A 40 18.30 10.09 -28.16
C ASN A 40 17.59 8.73 -27.98
N LYS A 41 18.04 7.70 -28.69
CA LYS A 41 17.45 6.35 -28.65
C LYS A 41 17.49 5.73 -27.25
N ASP A 42 18.57 5.91 -26.49
CA ASP A 42 18.78 5.23 -25.21
C ASP A 42 17.80 5.76 -24.15
N PHE A 43 17.62 7.09 -24.12
CA PHE A 43 16.61 7.73 -23.27
C PHE A 43 15.20 7.29 -23.66
N THR A 44 14.88 7.27 -24.96
CA THR A 44 13.54 6.90 -25.45
C THR A 44 13.18 5.46 -25.07
N ILE A 45 14.12 4.52 -25.20
CA ILE A 45 13.93 3.13 -24.78
C ILE A 45 13.68 3.05 -23.27
N PHE A 46 14.49 3.75 -22.48
CA PHE A 46 14.34 3.77 -21.02
C PHE A 46 12.98 4.38 -20.59
N ALA A 47 12.57 5.46 -21.25
CA ALA A 47 11.30 6.15 -21.04
C ALA A 47 10.08 5.33 -21.45
N LEU A 48 10.22 4.32 -22.32
CA LEU A 48 9.17 3.35 -22.62
C LEU A 48 9.10 2.23 -21.57
N ILE A 49 10.25 1.72 -21.15
CA ILE A 49 10.33 0.54 -20.27
C ILE A 49 9.75 0.84 -18.89
N ILE A 50 10.14 1.96 -18.26
CA ILE A 50 9.74 2.25 -16.88
C ILE A 50 8.22 2.43 -16.71
N PRO A 51 7.51 3.27 -17.48
CA PRO A 51 6.06 3.40 -17.31
C PRO A 51 5.34 2.10 -17.68
N SER A 52 5.83 1.34 -18.67
CA SER A 52 5.28 0.02 -19.01
C SER A 52 5.40 -0.96 -17.83
N LEU A 53 6.59 -1.03 -17.22
CA LEU A 53 6.85 -1.86 -16.04
C LEU A 53 6.00 -1.40 -14.86
N THR A 54 5.86 -0.09 -14.65
CA THR A 54 5.02 0.49 -13.60
C THR A 54 3.56 0.07 -13.75
N ILE A 55 2.99 0.21 -14.95
CA ILE A 55 1.62 -0.21 -15.23
C ILE A 55 1.46 -1.71 -15.00
N PHE A 56 2.37 -2.52 -15.54
CA PHE A 56 2.32 -3.98 -15.39
C PHE A 56 2.40 -4.41 -13.92
N THR A 57 3.36 -3.87 -13.16
CA THR A 57 3.52 -4.18 -11.74
C THR A 57 2.29 -3.79 -10.93
N PHE A 58 1.69 -2.62 -11.20
CA PHE A 58 0.50 -2.15 -10.50
C PHE A 58 -0.76 -2.99 -10.84
N LEU A 59 -0.86 -3.50 -12.07
CA LEU A 59 -1.92 -4.45 -12.44
C LEU A 59 -1.76 -5.80 -11.71
N LEU A 60 -0.53 -6.26 -11.51
CA LEU A 60 -0.26 -7.48 -10.74
C LEU A 60 -0.53 -7.31 -9.24
N THR A 61 -0.09 -6.19 -8.64
CA THR A 61 -0.31 -5.92 -7.21
C THR A 61 -1.80 -5.68 -6.89
N LEU A 62 -2.61 -5.24 -7.85
CA LEU A 62 -4.07 -5.21 -7.68
C LEU A 62 -4.66 -6.59 -7.36
N GLN A 63 -4.12 -7.66 -7.96
CA GLN A 63 -4.62 -9.02 -7.80
C GLN A 63 -3.99 -9.75 -6.60
N TRP A 64 -2.68 -9.62 -6.39
CA TRP A 64 -1.91 -10.47 -5.46
C TRP A 64 -1.02 -9.69 -4.48
N ALA A 65 -1.46 -8.53 -3.98
CA ALA A 65 -0.62 -7.75 -3.09
C ALA A 65 -0.48 -8.31 -1.67
N THR A 66 0.78 -8.50 -1.28
CA THR A 66 1.26 -8.57 0.10
C THR A 66 2.11 -7.33 0.41
N PRO A 67 2.17 -6.88 1.68
CA PRO A 67 2.96 -5.70 2.07
C PRO A 67 4.44 -5.81 1.66
N GLN A 68 5.00 -7.02 1.73
CA GLN A 68 6.39 -7.27 1.35
C GLN A 68 6.65 -7.02 -0.15
N ILE A 69 5.80 -7.57 -1.02
CA ILE A 69 5.95 -7.40 -2.47
C ILE A 69 5.69 -5.95 -2.83
N GLU A 70 4.69 -5.30 -2.23
CA GLU A 70 4.35 -3.91 -2.50
C GLU A 70 5.48 -2.96 -2.06
N ALA A 71 6.12 -3.19 -0.91
CA ALA A 71 7.27 -2.38 -0.47
C ALA A 71 8.47 -2.51 -1.42
N ILE A 72 8.83 -3.73 -1.83
CA ILE A 72 9.92 -3.97 -2.78
C ILE A 72 9.61 -3.33 -4.14
N ALA A 73 8.38 -3.49 -4.63
CA ALA A 73 7.94 -2.90 -5.89
C ALA A 73 8.00 -1.37 -5.86
N LEU A 74 7.46 -0.74 -4.80
CA LEU A 74 7.50 0.72 -4.63
C LEU A 74 8.93 1.25 -4.55
N PHE A 75 9.84 0.52 -3.89
CA PHE A 75 11.25 0.91 -3.82
C PHE A 75 11.93 0.85 -5.18
N ILE A 76 11.84 -0.28 -5.89
CA ILE A 76 12.46 -0.46 -7.21
C ILE A 76 11.89 0.53 -8.22
N LEU A 77 10.57 0.67 -8.27
CA LEU A 77 9.91 1.64 -9.14
C LEU A 77 10.30 3.06 -8.77
N GLY A 78 10.34 3.40 -7.48
CA GLY A 78 10.83 4.70 -7.01
C GLY A 78 12.22 5.04 -7.57
N VAL A 79 13.18 4.13 -7.43
CA VAL A 79 14.54 4.32 -7.96
C VAL A 79 14.55 4.47 -9.49
N LEU A 80 13.74 3.70 -10.21
CA LEU A 80 13.64 3.81 -11.67
C LEU A 80 13.07 5.18 -12.11
N TRP A 81 12.02 5.66 -11.44
CA TRP A 81 11.44 6.97 -11.71
C TRP A 81 12.37 8.13 -11.32
N LEU A 82 13.12 7.99 -10.22
CA LEU A 82 14.19 8.92 -9.86
C LEU A 82 15.25 8.98 -10.96
N ALA A 83 15.72 7.82 -11.43
CA ALA A 83 16.72 7.71 -12.49
C ALA A 83 16.22 8.35 -13.80
N MET A 84 14.95 8.15 -14.17
CA MET A 84 14.36 8.84 -15.32
C MET A 84 14.31 10.35 -15.13
N GLY A 85 13.93 10.82 -13.94
CA GLY A 85 13.92 12.24 -13.60
C GLY A 85 15.32 12.87 -13.71
N ALA A 86 16.34 12.19 -13.21
CA ALA A 86 17.73 12.63 -13.30
C ALA A 86 18.28 12.60 -14.73
N TRP A 87 17.98 11.58 -15.53
CA TRP A 87 18.43 11.53 -16.91
C TRP A 87 17.78 12.66 -17.74
N SER A 88 16.49 12.91 -17.54
CA SER A 88 15.78 13.95 -18.30
C SER A 88 16.38 15.37 -18.15
N THR A 89 17.14 15.64 -17.08
CA THR A 89 17.88 16.91 -16.94
C THR A 89 19.15 16.97 -17.78
N ASP A 90 19.82 15.85 -17.99
CA ASP A 90 21.10 15.79 -18.71
C ASP A 90 20.92 15.88 -20.24
N VAL A 91 19.76 15.48 -20.76
CA VAL A 91 19.49 15.48 -22.22
C VAL A 91 19.34 16.90 -22.80
N ILE A 92 18.99 17.90 -21.98
CA ILE A 92 18.66 19.26 -22.43
C ILE A 92 19.72 20.31 -22.04
N GLY A 93 20.77 19.91 -21.33
CA GLY A 93 21.78 20.85 -20.86
C GLY A 93 21.19 22.03 -20.06
N PRO A 94 21.95 23.12 -19.88
CA PRO A 94 21.51 24.28 -19.09
C PRO A 94 20.65 25.28 -19.88
N GLN A 95 20.26 24.97 -21.12
CA GLN A 95 19.57 25.90 -22.02
C GLN A 95 18.06 25.96 -21.70
N GLN A 96 17.47 27.15 -21.76
CA GLN A 96 16.04 27.34 -21.59
C GLN A 96 15.31 26.98 -22.90
N CYS A 97 14.17 26.26 -22.80
CA CYS A 97 13.41 25.80 -23.97
C CYS A 97 12.97 26.96 -24.89
N ASP A 98 12.78 28.17 -24.34
CA ASP A 98 12.32 29.34 -25.10
C ASP A 98 13.39 29.88 -26.06
N VAL A 99 14.67 29.63 -25.77
CA VAL A 99 15.81 30.06 -26.60
C VAL A 99 16.00 29.10 -27.80
N LEU A 100 15.39 27.91 -27.76
CA LEU A 100 15.46 26.91 -28.83
C LEU A 100 14.42 27.15 -29.95
N GLY A 101 13.70 28.27 -29.92
CA GLY A 101 12.75 28.65 -30.96
C GLY A 101 13.41 28.69 -32.35
N GLY A 102 12.92 27.87 -33.28
CA GLY A 102 13.43 27.78 -34.65
C GLY A 102 14.59 26.80 -34.84
N HIS A 103 15.11 26.19 -33.78
CA HIS A 103 16.08 25.10 -33.89
C HIS A 103 15.37 23.77 -34.18
N THR A 104 15.95 22.96 -35.04
CA THR A 104 15.44 21.63 -35.37
C THR A 104 16.44 20.55 -35.02
N ILE A 105 15.96 19.45 -34.45
CA ILE A 105 16.75 18.25 -34.19
C ILE A 105 16.48 17.22 -35.29
N PRO A 106 17.47 16.41 -35.65
CA PRO A 106 17.28 15.43 -36.70
C PRO A 106 16.39 14.29 -36.20
N ALA A 107 15.39 13.94 -37.01
CA ALA A 107 14.37 12.94 -36.73
C ALA A 107 14.49 11.74 -37.70
N LYS A 108 13.57 10.78 -37.60
CA LYS A 108 13.53 9.59 -38.45
C LYS A 108 13.39 9.98 -39.92
N GLY A 109 14.28 9.42 -40.76
CA GLY A 109 14.19 9.47 -42.22
C GLY A 109 14.26 10.88 -42.79
N ASN A 110 15.44 11.52 -42.75
CA ASN A 110 15.73 12.88 -43.26
C ASN A 110 14.80 14.01 -42.79
N ASN A 111 13.82 13.73 -41.92
CA ASN A 111 12.94 14.71 -41.33
C ASN A 111 13.64 15.40 -40.16
N THR A 112 13.14 16.58 -39.81
CA THR A 112 13.60 17.34 -38.66
C THR A 112 12.42 17.63 -37.73
N ALA A 113 12.63 17.42 -36.43
CA ALA A 113 11.64 17.71 -35.40
C ALA A 113 11.97 19.05 -34.74
N ASN A 114 10.93 19.73 -34.24
CA ASN A 114 11.11 21.00 -33.53
C ASN A 114 11.80 20.76 -32.18
N ALA A 115 12.97 21.36 -31.98
CA ALA A 115 13.77 21.21 -30.75
C ALA A 115 13.05 21.80 -29.53
N GLN A 116 12.28 22.88 -29.72
CA GLN A 116 11.51 23.52 -28.66
C GLN A 116 10.37 22.61 -28.16
N ALA A 117 9.63 21.99 -29.07
CA ALA A 117 8.55 21.05 -28.71
C ALA A 117 9.11 19.85 -27.94
N PHE A 118 10.23 19.28 -28.41
CA PHE A 118 10.94 18.22 -27.71
C PHE A 118 11.38 18.64 -26.29
N CYS A 119 11.86 19.87 -26.14
CA CYS A 119 12.28 20.42 -24.85
C CYS A 119 11.10 20.50 -23.85
N TYR A 120 9.94 21.00 -24.29
CA TYR A 120 8.75 21.04 -23.43
C TYR A 120 8.26 19.65 -23.04
N GLU A 121 8.19 18.71 -23.99
CA GLU A 121 7.74 17.34 -23.71
C GLU A 121 8.68 16.64 -22.71
N MET A 122 9.99 16.86 -22.82
CA MET A 122 10.96 16.33 -21.85
C MET A 122 10.79 16.93 -20.45
N LYS A 123 10.49 18.23 -20.35
CA LYS A 123 10.19 18.88 -19.05
C LYS A 123 8.94 18.32 -18.41
N VAL A 124 7.94 17.95 -19.21
CA VAL A 124 6.75 17.24 -18.72
C VAL A 124 7.14 15.87 -18.15
N ILE A 125 7.93 15.07 -18.89
CA ILE A 125 8.43 13.77 -18.40
C ILE A 125 9.22 13.97 -17.10
N GLN A 126 10.11 14.96 -17.03
CA GLN A 126 10.87 15.29 -15.82
C GLN A 126 9.94 15.54 -14.63
N ALA A 127 8.93 16.40 -14.79
CA ALA A 127 8.00 16.77 -13.73
C ALA A 127 7.18 15.57 -13.23
N PHE A 128 6.64 14.77 -14.16
CA PHE A 128 5.88 13.57 -13.80
C PHE A 128 6.76 12.50 -13.15
N SER A 129 8.02 12.35 -13.56
CA SER A 129 8.95 11.42 -12.94
C SER A 129 9.27 11.77 -11.48
N TRP A 130 9.51 13.06 -11.20
CA TRP A 130 9.70 13.53 -9.83
C TRP A 130 8.43 13.39 -8.99
N ALA A 131 7.27 13.72 -9.56
CA ALA A 131 5.98 13.58 -8.87
C ALA A 131 5.72 12.11 -8.49
N LEU A 132 5.92 11.17 -9.43
CA LEU A 132 5.75 9.73 -9.19
C LEU A 132 6.76 9.19 -8.18
N PHE A 133 8.02 9.62 -8.26
CA PHE A 133 9.03 9.28 -7.26
C PHE A 133 8.58 9.70 -5.84
N CYS A 134 8.20 10.97 -5.67
CA CYS A 134 7.72 11.48 -4.38
C CYS A 134 6.50 10.72 -3.87
N VAL A 135 5.55 10.43 -4.75
CA VAL A 135 4.35 9.65 -4.42
C VAL A 135 4.69 8.22 -3.99
N PHE A 136 5.67 7.57 -4.62
CA PHE A 136 6.14 6.24 -4.21
C PHE A 136 6.89 6.25 -2.88
N VAL A 137 7.72 7.27 -2.63
CA VAL A 137 8.38 7.43 -1.32
C VAL A 137 7.35 7.63 -0.21
N ILE A 138 6.37 8.51 -0.41
CA ILE A 138 5.29 8.74 0.56
C ILE A 138 4.50 7.44 0.79
N ALA A 139 4.13 6.73 -0.28
CA ALA A 139 3.42 5.46 -0.17
C ALA A 139 4.22 4.39 0.58
N LEU A 140 5.53 4.31 0.34
CA LEU A 140 6.43 3.38 1.04
C LEU A 140 6.54 3.73 2.53
N VAL A 141 6.68 5.01 2.87
CA VAL A 141 6.71 5.46 4.29
C VAL A 141 5.40 5.14 4.99
N VAL A 142 4.25 5.42 4.35
CA VAL A 142 2.92 5.11 4.89
C VAL A 142 2.76 3.61 5.09
N LEU A 143 3.18 2.79 4.13
CA LEU A 143 3.13 1.33 4.25
C LEU A 143 3.95 0.84 5.45
N ILE A 144 5.19 1.33 5.61
CA ILE A 144 6.04 0.95 6.75
C ILE A 144 5.40 1.38 8.08
N GLN A 145 4.84 2.58 8.17
CA GLN A 145 4.14 3.05 9.38
C GLN A 145 2.94 2.16 9.73
N LEU A 146 2.12 1.83 8.74
CA LEU A 146 0.95 0.98 8.92
C LEU A 146 1.32 -0.44 9.36
N VAL A 147 2.36 -1.01 8.76
CA VAL A 147 2.87 -2.33 9.15
C VAL A 147 3.44 -2.29 10.57
N SER A 148 4.19 -1.25 10.91
CA SER A 148 4.80 -1.09 12.25
C SER A 148 3.72 -0.98 13.35
N LEU A 149 2.68 -0.19 13.10
CA LEU A 149 1.52 -0.07 13.98
C LEU A 149 0.80 -1.41 14.17
N ALA A 150 0.63 -2.18 13.10
CA ALA A 150 -0.04 -3.47 13.19
C ALA A 150 0.84 -4.56 13.85
N GLN A 151 2.16 -4.47 13.77
CA GLN A 151 3.07 -5.29 14.58
C GLN A 151 2.95 -4.99 16.08
N GLN A 152 2.77 -3.72 16.46
CA GLN A 152 2.53 -3.34 17.87
C GLN A 152 1.23 -3.95 18.43
N PHE A 153 0.25 -4.23 17.57
CA PHE A 153 -0.97 -4.98 17.93
C PHE A 153 -0.78 -6.51 17.98
N GLY A 154 0.45 -7.02 17.90
CA GLY A 154 0.78 -8.44 18.08
C GLY A 154 0.75 -9.29 16.82
N ARG A 155 0.59 -8.71 15.62
CA ARG A 155 0.64 -9.44 14.34
C ARG A 155 2.05 -9.50 13.76
N TYR A 156 2.81 -10.53 14.14
CA TYR A 156 4.19 -10.72 13.70
C TYR A 156 4.33 -11.22 12.24
N LEU A 157 3.31 -11.90 11.68
CA LEU A 157 3.31 -12.41 10.29
C LEU A 157 2.67 -11.47 9.25
N ILE A 158 2.50 -10.19 9.59
CA ILE A 158 1.79 -9.21 8.76
C ILE A 158 2.35 -9.04 7.34
N TRP A 159 3.66 -9.25 7.15
CA TRP A 159 4.33 -9.07 5.86
C TRP A 159 3.90 -10.09 4.79
N THR A 160 3.45 -11.26 5.21
CA THR A 160 3.03 -12.35 4.31
C THR A 160 1.51 -12.41 4.15
N GLU A 161 0.75 -11.68 4.96
CA GLU A 161 -0.70 -11.63 4.89
C GLU A 161 -1.19 -10.76 3.73
N PRO A 162 -2.29 -11.14 3.05
CA PRO A 162 -2.85 -10.36 1.95
C PRO A 162 -3.41 -9.02 2.46
N ILE A 163 -3.04 -7.91 1.81
CA ILE A 163 -3.38 -6.54 2.21
C ILE A 163 -4.90 -6.31 2.38
N ARG A 164 -5.70 -7.09 1.65
CA ARG A 164 -7.17 -7.00 1.68
C ARG A 164 -7.79 -7.38 3.03
N GLU A 165 -7.09 -8.21 3.78
CA GLU A 165 -7.58 -8.86 5.02
C GLU A 165 -7.10 -8.15 6.29
N LEU A 166 -6.22 -7.16 6.15
CA LEU A 166 -5.58 -6.47 7.26
C LEU A 166 -6.41 -5.27 7.76
N PRO A 167 -6.59 -5.12 9.09
CA PRO A 167 -7.25 -3.98 9.70
C PRO A 167 -6.26 -2.80 9.84
N TRP A 168 -6.21 -1.93 8.84
CA TRP A 168 -5.22 -0.85 8.76
C TRP A 168 -5.51 0.38 9.65
N PHE A 169 -6.71 0.50 10.24
CA PHE A 169 -7.16 1.72 10.95
C PHE A 169 -7.79 1.44 12.32
N GLY A 170 -7.10 0.68 13.18
CA GLY A 170 -7.51 0.50 14.58
C GLY A 170 -8.78 -0.34 14.79
N GLU A 171 -9.22 -1.07 13.76
CA GLU A 171 -10.28 -2.07 13.90
C GLU A 171 -9.74 -3.30 14.66
N MET A 172 -10.50 -3.80 15.64
CA MET A 172 -10.08 -4.94 16.46
C MET A 172 -9.68 -6.14 15.58
N PRO A 173 -8.53 -6.77 15.84
CA PRO A 173 -8.09 -7.94 15.10
C PRO A 173 -9.11 -9.07 15.29
N GLY A 174 -9.78 -9.47 14.20
CA GLY A 174 -10.76 -10.57 14.22
C GLY A 174 -12.05 -10.32 13.42
N TYR A 175 -12.32 -9.09 12.98
CA TYR A 175 -13.62 -8.78 12.34
C TYR A 175 -13.80 -9.39 10.94
N TYR A 176 -12.72 -9.74 10.21
CA TYR A 176 -12.85 -10.21 8.81
C TYR A 176 -12.04 -11.43 8.37
N ASN A 177 -11.01 -11.91 9.08
CA ASN A 177 -10.38 -13.19 8.72
C ASN A 177 -9.46 -13.73 9.84
N THR A 178 -9.85 -14.83 10.49
CA THR A 178 -8.99 -15.61 11.40
C THR A 178 -8.42 -16.83 10.67
N SER A 179 -7.83 -16.61 9.49
CA SER A 179 -7.09 -17.63 8.74
C SER A 179 -5.58 -17.58 8.98
N SER A 180 -5.11 -16.77 9.93
CA SER A 180 -3.72 -16.80 10.39
C SER A 180 -3.48 -18.12 11.12
N ARG A 181 -3.01 -19.12 10.37
CA ARG A 181 -2.48 -20.41 10.84
C ARG A 181 -1.24 -20.19 11.71
N VAL A 182 -1.46 -19.69 12.91
CA VAL A 182 -0.48 -19.76 13.99
C VAL A 182 -0.83 -21.00 14.79
N PRO A 183 0.05 -22.00 14.93
CA PRO A 183 -0.22 -23.23 15.70
C PRO A 183 -0.37 -23.03 17.21
N ASN A 184 -0.53 -21.80 17.72
CA ASN A 184 -0.64 -21.56 19.16
C ASN A 184 -1.18 -20.19 19.60
N SER A 185 -1.76 -19.37 18.72
CA SER A 185 -2.46 -18.16 19.18
C SER A 185 -3.89 -18.55 19.49
N ALA A 186 -4.14 -18.79 20.78
CA ALA A 186 -5.46 -18.96 21.35
C ALA A 186 -6.46 -18.03 20.66
N ASN A 187 -7.44 -18.65 20.00
CA ASN A 187 -8.66 -18.00 19.56
C ASN A 187 -9.15 -17.12 20.72
N MET A 188 -9.03 -15.81 20.57
CA MET A 188 -9.76 -14.86 21.41
C MET A 188 -11.22 -14.96 20.96
N TYR A 189 -11.88 -16.00 21.46
CA TYR A 189 -13.29 -16.29 21.23
C TYR A 189 -14.08 -15.20 21.96
N TYR A 190 -14.36 -14.10 21.28
CA TYR A 190 -15.42 -13.19 21.71
C TYR A 190 -16.73 -13.96 21.53
N PRO A 191 -17.47 -14.29 22.61
CA PRO A 191 -18.73 -14.98 22.47
C PRO A 191 -19.72 -14.06 21.73
N PRO A 192 -20.42 -14.56 20.69
CA PRO A 192 -21.40 -13.78 19.97
C PRO A 192 -22.54 -13.35 20.92
N PRO A 193 -23.12 -12.16 20.76
CA PRO A 193 -24.34 -11.80 21.48
C PRO A 193 -25.46 -12.64 20.89
N SER A 194 -25.79 -13.76 21.55
CA SER A 194 -26.92 -14.60 21.16
C SER A 194 -28.22 -13.85 21.44
N ALA A 195 -28.75 -13.25 20.38
CA ALA A 195 -30.14 -12.86 20.28
C ALA A 195 -31.02 -14.11 20.38
N GLY A 196 -31.93 -14.13 21.35
CA GLY A 196 -33.19 -14.88 21.34
C GLY A 196 -33.09 -16.41 21.22
N GLY A 197 -33.34 -17.12 22.31
CA GLY A 197 -33.58 -18.56 22.23
C GLY A 197 -33.86 -19.19 23.59
N TYR A 198 -35.14 -19.47 23.84
CA TYR A 198 -35.62 -20.29 24.94
C TYR A 198 -34.96 -21.68 24.96
N GLY A 199 -34.60 -22.18 26.15
CA GLY A 199 -34.59 -23.61 26.43
C GLY A 199 -33.28 -24.21 26.96
N TYR A 200 -33.39 -24.75 28.18
CA TYR A 200 -32.55 -25.77 28.85
C TYR A 200 -31.43 -25.35 29.81
N PRO A 201 -31.34 -26.01 31.00
CA PRO A 201 -30.48 -25.60 32.09
C PRO A 201 -29.13 -26.31 31.99
N TYR A 202 -28.13 -25.66 31.39
CA TYR A 202 -26.75 -26.12 31.47
C TYR A 202 -26.09 -25.53 32.73
N GLN A 203 -25.94 -26.40 33.72
CA GLN A 203 -25.24 -26.17 34.98
C GLN A 203 -23.73 -26.04 34.73
N GLY A 204 -23.29 -24.84 34.37
CA GLY A 204 -21.86 -24.56 34.13
C GLY A 204 -21.58 -23.16 33.56
N GLY A 205 -22.51 -22.22 33.75
CA GLY A 205 -22.38 -20.86 33.24
C GLY A 205 -21.41 -20.06 34.10
N MET A 206 -20.37 -19.50 33.46
CA MET A 206 -19.59 -18.43 34.06
C MET A 206 -20.55 -17.30 34.48
N PRO A 207 -20.51 -16.84 35.74
CA PRO A 207 -21.37 -15.76 36.20
C PRO A 207 -21.13 -14.51 35.34
N MET A 208 -22.15 -14.04 34.62
CA MET A 208 -22.07 -12.73 33.98
C MET A 208 -21.79 -11.67 35.05
N PRO A 209 -20.79 -10.80 34.88
CA PRO A 209 -20.53 -9.72 35.83
C PRO A 209 -21.75 -8.80 35.87
N GLN A 210 -22.47 -8.79 36.99
CA GLN A 210 -23.47 -7.75 37.23
C GLN A 210 -22.75 -6.48 37.73
N PRO A 211 -23.10 -5.29 37.22
CA PRO A 211 -22.53 -4.03 37.70
C PRO A 211 -22.75 -3.88 39.21
N GLY A 212 -21.69 -3.63 39.97
CA GLY A 212 -21.75 -3.43 41.43
C GLY A 212 -21.29 -4.63 42.30
N ASN A 213 -20.87 -5.74 41.68
CA ASN A 213 -20.31 -6.90 42.39
C ASN A 213 -18.82 -7.09 42.07
N SER A 214 -18.02 -7.48 43.07
CA SER A 214 -16.63 -7.94 42.86
C SER A 214 -16.61 -9.45 42.63
N ILE A 215 -15.73 -9.91 41.75
CA ILE A 215 -15.57 -11.33 41.43
C ILE A 215 -14.34 -11.86 42.16
N ILE A 216 -14.52 -12.85 43.02
CA ILE A 216 -13.43 -13.58 43.67
C ILE A 216 -13.33 -14.95 43.00
N ILE A 217 -12.14 -15.24 42.49
CA ILE A 217 -11.79 -16.53 41.88
C ILE A 217 -10.86 -17.25 42.84
N GLN A 218 -11.32 -18.36 43.42
CA GLN A 218 -10.49 -19.18 44.30
C GLN A 218 -9.91 -20.37 43.51
N PRO A 219 -8.57 -20.52 43.44
CA PRO A 219 -7.94 -21.71 42.87
C PRO A 219 -8.32 -22.94 43.69
N ASN A 220 -8.76 -24.01 43.02
CA ASN A 220 -9.04 -25.28 43.69
C ASN A 220 -7.72 -26.01 43.98
N PRO A 221 -7.39 -26.32 45.25
CA PRO A 221 -6.13 -27.00 45.60
C PRO A 221 -5.94 -28.38 44.97
N ASN A 222 -7.03 -29.02 44.51
CA ASN A 222 -7.01 -30.35 43.90
C ASN A 222 -7.07 -30.33 42.36
N GLY A 223 -6.74 -29.19 41.72
CA GLY A 223 -6.70 -29.07 40.26
C GLY A 223 -8.07 -29.13 39.57
N GLY A 224 -9.16 -29.06 40.34
CA GLY A 224 -10.52 -28.96 39.81
C GLY A 224 -10.83 -27.56 39.25
N PRO A 225 -11.99 -27.39 38.59
CA PRO A 225 -12.42 -26.09 38.08
C PRO A 225 -12.47 -25.04 39.22
N PRO A 226 -12.06 -23.79 38.97
CA PRO A 226 -12.03 -22.75 39.98
C PRO A 226 -13.44 -22.35 40.41
N THR A 227 -13.62 -22.10 41.70
CA THR A 227 -14.89 -21.59 42.23
C THR A 227 -14.95 -20.08 42.02
N ILE A 228 -15.99 -19.61 41.34
CA ILE A 228 -16.22 -18.19 41.07
C ILE A 228 -17.37 -17.73 41.98
N THR A 229 -17.09 -16.77 42.86
CA THR A 229 -18.10 -16.18 43.75
C THR A 229 -18.20 -14.69 43.48
N GLN A 230 -19.42 -14.18 43.30
CA GLN A 230 -19.68 -12.75 43.23
C GLN A 230 -20.06 -12.23 44.60
N VAL A 231 -19.41 -11.17 45.07
CA VAL A 231 -19.69 -10.53 46.36
C VAL A 231 -20.14 -9.09 46.09
N PRO A 232 -21.25 -8.61 46.68
CA PRO A 232 -21.67 -7.22 46.54
C PRO A 232 -20.59 -6.26 47.07
N LEU A 233 -20.32 -5.14 46.38
CA LEU A 233 -19.33 -4.16 46.86
C LEU A 233 -19.69 -3.57 48.24
N SER A 234 -20.96 -3.63 48.64
CA SER A 234 -21.46 -3.12 49.92
C SER A 234 -21.07 -3.96 51.14
N SER A 235 -20.48 -5.14 50.97
CA SER A 235 -20.13 -6.05 52.06
C SER A 235 -18.63 -6.19 52.32
N ILE A 236 -17.79 -5.33 51.74
CA ILE A 236 -16.34 -5.28 52.03
C ILE A 236 -16.11 -4.26 53.15
N PRO A 237 -15.89 -4.67 54.41
CA PRO A 237 -15.45 -3.75 55.45
C PRO A 237 -14.04 -3.22 55.09
N ALA A 238 -13.83 -1.92 55.32
CA ALA A 238 -12.57 -1.22 55.09
C ALA A 238 -11.44 -1.73 56.00
#